data_AF-A0A7C8HLS0-F1
#
_entry.id   AF-A0A7C8HLS0-F1
#
_cell.length_a   1.000
_cell.length_b   1.000
_cell.length_c   1.000
_cell.angle_alpha   90.00
_cell.angle_beta   90.00
_cell.angle_gamma   90.00
#
_symmetry.space_group_name_H-M   'P 1'
#
loop_
_entity.id
_entity.type
_entity.pdbx_description
1 polymer ?
#
loop_
_entity_poly.entity_id
_entity_poly.type
_entity_poly.pdbx_seq_one_letter_code
_entity_poly.pdbx_strand_id
1 'polypeptide(L)'
;MTLEQALVWVLRGFGALYIVGAVLLFRHLRVYALADDATKRIEMMTREIEGQESPEPPDAFDTERNRWLAAGGVLTAVAGLAMVFALQISLVILVLLVLQQLGYFIRQRMRELAAKTPEAAEDARPSTATRNGFYTCLALTVLAAWLGWKGALA
;
A
#
# COMPACT_ATOMS: atom_id res chain seq x y z
N MET A 1 -26.12 22.01 8.55
CA MET A 1 -25.09 21.30 7.76
C MET A 1 -25.82 20.48 6.71
N THR A 2 -25.54 20.66 5.43
CA THR A 2 -26.17 19.84 4.37
C THR A 2 -25.52 18.45 4.33
N LEU A 3 -26.18 17.48 3.68
CA LEU A 3 -25.64 16.13 3.53
C LEU A 3 -24.28 16.13 2.82
N GLU A 4 -24.13 16.96 1.79
CA GLU A 4 -22.89 17.12 1.02
C GLU A 4 -21.76 17.64 1.92
N GLN A 5 -22.04 18.66 2.74
CA GLN A 5 -21.07 19.19 3.69
C GLN A 5 -20.64 18.15 4.71
N ALA A 6 -21.59 17.35 5.22
CA ALA A 6 -21.30 16.25 6.13
C ALA A 6 -20.35 15.23 5.50
N LEU A 7 -20.65 14.84 4.26
CA LEU A 7 -19.88 13.84 3.51
C LEU A 7 -18.50 14.35 3.08
N VAL A 8 -18.35 15.65 2.79
CA VAL A 8 -17.03 16.28 2.60
C VAL A 8 -16.20 16.18 3.88
N TRP A 9 -16.78 16.43 5.05
CA TRP A 9 -16.06 16.25 6.32
C TRP A 9 -15.65 14.79 6.57
N VAL A 10 -16.51 13.84 6.22
CA VAL A 10 -16.15 12.41 6.27
C VAL A 10 -14.98 12.12 5.34
N LEU A 11 -15.03 12.59 4.08
CA LEU A 11 -13.94 12.43 3.11
C LEU A 11 -12.62 13.02 3.63
N ARG A 12 -12.68 14.22 4.23
CA ARG A 12 -11.51 14.87 4.86
C ARG A 12 -10.95 14.08 6.02
N GLY A 13 -11.82 13.54 6.88
CA GLY A 13 -11.43 12.68 7.99
C GLY A 13 -10.67 11.45 7.52
N PHE A 14 -11.18 10.76 6.49
CA PHE A 14 -10.46 9.66 5.86
C PHE A 14 -9.16 10.12 5.17
N GLY A 15 -9.16 11.31 4.58
CA GLY A 15 -7.95 11.91 4.01
C GLY A 15 -6.83 12.06 5.04
N ALA A 16 -7.16 12.54 6.25
CA ALA A 16 -6.19 12.63 7.34
C ALA A 16 -5.69 11.24 7.77
N LEU A 17 -6.58 10.25 7.86
CA LEU A 17 -6.20 8.87 8.17
C LEU A 17 -5.29 8.27 7.10
N TYR A 18 -5.52 8.56 5.82
CA TYR A 18 -4.65 8.13 4.72
C TYR A 18 -3.24 8.73 4.83
N ILE A 19 -3.13 10.00 5.19
CA ILE A 19 -1.83 10.66 5.41
C ILE A 19 -1.09 9.97 6.56
N VAL A 20 -1.76 9.77 7.71
CA VAL A 20 -1.17 9.08 8.87
C VAL A 20 -0.76 7.65 8.51
N GLY A 21 -1.64 6.91 7.85
CA GLY A 21 -1.36 5.54 7.39
C GLY A 21 -0.17 5.47 6.45
N ALA A 22 -0.03 6.42 5.52
CA ALA A 22 1.12 6.48 4.62
C ALA A 22 2.42 6.76 5.40
N VAL A 23 2.43 7.69 6.35
CA VAL A 23 3.60 7.97 7.20
C VAL A 23 4.02 6.72 7.98
N LEU A 24 3.05 6.00 8.58
CA LEU A 24 3.32 4.76 9.30
C LEU A 24 3.87 3.68 8.37
N LEU A 25 3.33 3.55 7.15
CA LEU A 25 3.83 2.62 6.14
C LEU A 25 5.28 2.92 5.76
N PHE A 26 5.62 4.19 5.47
CA PHE A 26 7.00 4.59 5.15
C PHE A 26 7.95 4.36 6.31
N ARG A 27 7.51 4.60 7.55
CA ARG A 27 8.29 4.26 8.74
C ARG A 27 8.54 2.76 8.82
N HIS A 28 7.53 1.93 8.61
CA HIS A 28 7.68 0.47 8.57
C HIS A 28 8.65 0.03 7.48
N LEU A 29 8.48 0.51 6.24
CA LEU A 29 9.38 0.16 5.12
C LEU A 29 10.84 0.54 5.42
N ARG A 30 11.08 1.70 6.05
CA ARG A 30 12.43 2.07 6.50
C ARG A 30 12.99 1.14 7.56
N VAL A 31 12.19 0.80 8.58
CA VAL A 31 12.61 -0.11 9.64
C VAL A 31 12.95 -1.49 9.08
N TYR A 32 12.12 -2.01 8.16
CA TYR A 32 12.41 -3.27 7.47
C TYR A 32 13.69 -3.21 6.64
N ALA A 33 13.92 -2.12 5.89
CA ALA A 33 15.16 -1.96 5.12
C ALA A 33 16.41 -1.93 6.03
N LEU A 34 16.34 -1.24 7.17
CA LEU A 34 17.44 -1.19 8.15
C LEU A 34 17.68 -2.56 8.81
N ALA A 35 16.62 -3.30 9.14
CA ALA A 35 16.73 -4.64 9.70
C ALA A 35 17.33 -5.64 8.69
N ASP A 36 16.99 -5.50 7.42
CA ASP A 36 17.54 -6.31 6.34
C ASP A 36 19.05 -6.01 6.16
N ASP A 37 19.44 -4.74 6.18
CA ASP A 37 20.85 -4.34 6.14
C ASP A 37 21.64 -4.84 7.37
N ALA A 38 21.03 -4.83 8.56
CA ALA A 38 21.65 -5.34 9.77
C ALA A 38 21.84 -6.86 9.72
N THR A 39 20.84 -7.60 9.24
CA THR A 39 20.90 -9.05 9.04
C THR A 39 22.01 -9.39 8.03
N LYS A 40 22.06 -8.71 6.88
CA LYS A 40 23.13 -8.88 5.89
C LYS A 40 24.51 -8.60 6.47
N ARG A 41 24.66 -7.57 7.32
CA ARG A 41 25.94 -7.27 7.99
C ARG A 41 26.36 -8.37 8.96
N ILE A 42 25.42 -8.89 9.76
CA ILE A 42 25.70 -10.00 10.68
C ILE A 42 26.11 -11.24 9.87
N GLU A 43 25.39 -11.55 8.80
CA GLU A 43 25.68 -12.67 7.94
C GLU A 43 27.04 -12.54 7.23
N MET A 44 27.39 -11.34 6.75
CA MET A 44 28.73 -11.05 6.21
C MET A 44 29.82 -11.23 7.27
N MET A 45 29.64 -10.73 8.50
CA MET A 45 30.63 -10.88 9.58
C MET A 45 30.81 -12.33 10.01
N THR A 46 29.72 -13.09 10.17
CA THR A 46 29.78 -14.54 10.48
C THR A 46 30.50 -15.29 9.36
N ARG A 47 30.26 -14.94 8.09
CA ARG A 47 30.89 -15.59 6.94
C ARG A 47 32.34 -15.16 6.70
N GLU A 48 32.74 -13.94 7.05
CA GLU A 48 34.17 -13.53 7.09
C GLU A 48 34.95 -14.36 8.12
N ILE A 49 34.30 -14.74 9.23
CA ILE A 49 34.86 -15.65 10.23
C ILE A 49 34.91 -17.09 9.71
N GLU A 50 33.93 -17.53 8.91
CA GLU A 50 33.79 -18.90 8.41
C GLU A 50 34.46 -19.19 7.04
N GLY A 51 34.88 -18.15 6.29
CA GLY A 51 35.63 -18.30 5.03
C GLY A 51 34.82 -18.81 3.82
N GLN A 52 33.51 -18.55 3.76
CA GLN A 52 32.64 -18.97 2.63
C GLN A 52 32.41 -17.86 1.58
N GLU A 53 32.34 -18.24 0.29
CA GLU A 53 32.14 -17.33 -0.85
C GLU A 53 30.66 -16.99 -1.14
N SER A 54 30.43 -15.67 -1.25
CA SER A 54 29.32 -14.90 -1.84
C SER A 54 27.88 -15.08 -1.33
N PRO A 55 27.11 -13.97 -1.23
CA PRO A 55 25.71 -14.02 -0.86
C PRO A 55 24.87 -14.56 -2.03
N GLU A 56 23.84 -15.37 -1.72
CA GLU A 56 22.70 -15.45 -2.64
C GLU A 56 22.16 -14.04 -2.82
N PRO A 57 21.89 -13.60 -4.06
CA PRO A 57 21.41 -12.24 -4.29
C PRO A 57 20.13 -12.02 -3.47
N PRO A 58 19.91 -10.80 -2.93
CA PRO A 58 18.69 -10.51 -2.19
C PRO A 58 17.50 -10.92 -3.05
N ASP A 59 16.56 -11.67 -2.47
CA ASP A 59 15.38 -12.15 -3.20
C ASP A 59 14.79 -11.00 -3.99
N ALA A 60 14.93 -11.04 -5.33
CA ALA A 60 14.47 -9.97 -6.22
C ALA A 60 12.98 -9.63 -5.97
N PHE A 61 12.26 -10.64 -5.48
CA PHE A 61 10.90 -10.57 -5.01
C PHE A 61 10.66 -9.55 -3.88
N ASP A 62 11.51 -9.52 -2.85
CA ASP A 62 11.35 -8.61 -1.71
C ASP A 62 11.61 -7.16 -2.11
N THR A 63 12.55 -6.95 -3.04
CA THR A 63 12.82 -5.64 -3.62
C THR A 63 11.63 -5.12 -4.44
N GLU A 64 11.05 -5.97 -5.30
CA GLU A 64 9.86 -5.61 -6.08
C GLU A 64 8.64 -5.34 -5.21
N ARG A 65 8.41 -6.18 -4.19
CA ARG A 65 7.32 -5.99 -3.22
C ARG A 65 7.47 -4.65 -2.52
N ASN A 66 8.66 -4.33 -2.01
CA ASN A 66 8.91 -3.08 -1.29
C ASN A 66 8.71 -1.86 -2.19
N ARG A 67 9.14 -1.93 -3.47
CA ARG A 67 8.87 -0.87 -4.47
C ARG A 67 7.39 -0.68 -4.74
N TRP A 68 6.64 -1.78 -4.88
CA TRP A 68 5.19 -1.74 -5.08
C TRP A 68 4.46 -1.11 -3.88
N LEU A 69 4.86 -1.50 -2.65
CA LEU A 69 4.33 -0.93 -1.42
C LEU A 69 4.67 0.55 -1.27
N ALA A 70 5.90 0.95 -1.62
CA ALA A 70 6.31 2.35 -1.61
C ALA A 70 5.47 3.20 -2.58
N ALA A 71 5.25 2.71 -3.82
CA ALA A 71 4.39 3.37 -4.80
C ALA A 71 2.94 3.51 -4.29
N GLY A 72 2.39 2.45 -3.71
CA GLY A 72 1.07 2.49 -3.05
C GLY A 72 1.03 3.48 -1.89
N GLY A 73 2.09 3.58 -1.10
CA GLY A 73 2.23 4.54 0.00
C GLY A 73 2.24 5.99 -0.47
N VAL A 74 2.96 6.30 -1.56
CA VAL A 74 2.94 7.63 -2.18
C VAL A 74 1.53 7.97 -2.66
N LEU A 75 0.89 7.07 -3.42
CA LEU A 75 -0.47 7.30 -3.90
C LEU A 75 -1.47 7.48 -2.73
N THR A 76 -1.31 6.72 -1.64
CA THR A 76 -2.14 6.85 -0.43
C THR A 76 -1.96 8.23 0.20
N ALA A 77 -0.73 8.73 0.33
CA ALA A 77 -0.46 10.06 0.87
C ALA A 77 -1.06 11.18 -0.01
N VAL A 78 -0.87 11.07 -1.32
CA VAL A 78 -1.39 12.05 -2.30
C VAL A 78 -2.92 12.04 -2.34
N ALA A 79 -3.54 10.85 -2.28
CA ALA A 79 -4.99 10.71 -2.14
C ALA A 79 -5.48 11.36 -0.84
N GLY A 80 -4.76 11.12 0.27
CA GLY A 80 -5.05 11.72 1.57
C GLY A 80 -5.06 13.24 1.52
N LEU A 81 -4.02 13.84 0.95
CA LEU A 81 -3.94 15.30 0.75
C LEU A 81 -5.09 15.83 -0.10
N ALA A 82 -5.35 15.20 -1.26
CA ALA A 82 -6.43 15.61 -2.14
C ALA A 82 -7.81 15.53 -1.45
N MET A 83 -8.04 14.50 -0.64
CA MET A 83 -9.28 14.33 0.14
C MET A 83 -9.42 15.36 1.27
N VAL A 84 -8.33 15.68 2.00
CA VAL A 84 -8.34 16.71 3.06
C VAL A 84 -8.72 18.08 2.50
N PHE A 85 -8.23 18.42 1.31
CA PHE A 85 -8.59 19.66 0.64
C PHE A 85 -9.90 19.56 -0.17
N ALA A 86 -10.53 18.39 -0.21
CA ALA A 86 -11.73 18.10 -0.99
C ALA A 86 -11.60 18.48 -2.48
N LEU A 87 -10.44 18.22 -3.07
CA LEU A 87 -10.14 18.54 -4.47
C LEU A 87 -10.79 17.54 -5.41
N GLN A 88 -11.24 17.97 -6.58
CA GLN A 88 -11.82 17.11 -7.59
C GLN A 88 -10.83 16.05 -8.12
N ILE A 89 -9.53 16.34 -8.10
CA ILE A 89 -8.46 15.39 -8.46
C ILE A 89 -8.41 14.17 -7.51
N SER A 90 -8.99 14.26 -6.31
CA SER A 90 -9.05 13.13 -5.38
C SER A 90 -9.69 11.89 -6.00
N LEU A 91 -10.71 12.05 -6.84
CA LEU A 91 -11.35 10.95 -7.55
C LEU A 91 -10.35 10.22 -8.47
N VAL A 92 -9.58 10.97 -9.25
CA VAL A 92 -8.59 10.39 -10.18
C VAL A 92 -7.54 9.60 -9.41
N ILE A 93 -7.02 10.16 -8.31
CA ILE A 93 -6.01 9.51 -7.48
C ILE A 93 -6.58 8.27 -6.78
N LEU A 94 -7.82 8.32 -6.27
CA LEU A 94 -8.50 7.18 -5.67
C LEU A 94 -8.73 6.05 -6.67
N VAL A 95 -9.09 6.36 -7.92
CA VAL A 95 -9.18 5.36 -9.00
C VAL A 95 -7.82 4.71 -9.25
N LEU A 96 -6.74 5.51 -9.33
CA LEU A 96 -5.38 4.97 -9.45
C LEU A 96 -5.00 4.07 -8.26
N LEU A 97 -5.42 4.43 -7.04
CA LEU A 97 -5.20 3.60 -5.86
C LEU A 97 -5.93 2.25 -5.96
N VAL A 98 -7.19 2.25 -6.42
CA VAL A 98 -7.97 1.02 -6.65
C VAL A 98 -7.28 0.15 -7.69
N LEU A 99 -6.80 0.73 -8.80
CA LEU A 99 -6.06 0.00 -9.84
C LEU A 99 -4.74 -0.57 -9.32
N GLN A 100 -4.01 0.18 -8.50
CA GLN A 100 -2.78 -0.28 -7.86
C GLN A 100 -3.02 -1.47 -6.92
N GLN A 101 -4.11 -1.44 -6.14
CA GLN A 101 -4.48 -2.57 -5.28
C GLN A 101 -4.99 -3.78 -6.07
N LEU A 102 -5.73 -3.55 -7.17
CA LEU A 102 -6.16 -4.62 -8.06
C LEU A 102 -4.96 -5.34 -8.71
N GLY A 103 -3.97 -4.57 -9.16
CA GLY A 103 -2.71 -5.13 -9.67
C GLY A 103 -1.98 -5.99 -8.64
N TYR A 104 -1.98 -5.57 -7.38
CA TYR A 104 -1.45 -6.39 -6.27
C TYR A 104 -2.21 -7.71 -6.10
N PHE A 105 -3.55 -7.68 -6.11
CA PHE A 105 -4.36 -8.89 -5.97
C PHE A 105 -4.21 -9.85 -7.15
N ILE A 106 -4.12 -9.33 -8.38
CA ILE A 106 -3.85 -10.16 -9.55
C ILE A 106 -2.49 -10.85 -9.39
N ARG A 107 -1.45 -10.11 -9.01
CA ARG A 107 -0.11 -10.68 -8.77
C ARG A 107 -0.13 -11.74 -7.68
N GLN A 108 -0.82 -11.50 -6.56
CA GLN A 108 -0.94 -12.49 -5.48
C GLN A 108 -1.73 -13.73 -5.91
N ARG A 109 -2.79 -13.55 -6.69
CA ARG A 109 -3.56 -14.67 -7.25
C ARG A 109 -2.73 -15.52 -8.19
N MET A 110 -1.91 -14.90 -9.04
CA MET A 110 -0.97 -15.64 -9.90
C MET A 110 0.04 -16.45 -9.08
N ARG A 111 0.49 -15.93 -7.94
CA ARG A 111 1.39 -16.66 -7.03
C ARG A 111 0.70 -17.82 -6.32
N GLU A 112 -0.53 -17.61 -5.84
CA GLU A 112 -1.34 -18.67 -5.24
C GLU A 112 -1.51 -19.84 -6.23
N LEU A 113 -1.77 -19.55 -7.50
CA LEU A 113 -1.92 -20.56 -8.55
C LEU A 113 -0.59 -21.24 -8.95
N ALA A 114 0.53 -20.55 -8.83
CA ALA A 114 1.86 -21.08 -9.14
C ALA A 114 2.51 -21.82 -7.95
N ALA A 115 1.91 -21.77 -6.76
CA ALA A 115 2.45 -22.37 -5.56
C ALA A 115 2.47 -23.90 -5.67
N LYS A 116 3.60 -24.50 -5.29
CA LYS A 116 3.81 -25.96 -5.33
C LYS A 116 3.35 -26.66 -4.05
N THR A 117 3.14 -25.91 -2.97
CA THR A 117 2.71 -26.43 -1.67
C THR A 117 1.49 -25.65 -1.16
N PRO A 118 0.64 -26.29 -0.33
CA PRO A 118 -0.51 -25.62 0.29
C PRO A 118 -0.12 -24.43 1.16
N GLU A 119 0.98 -24.55 1.91
CA GLU A 119 1.52 -23.51 2.79
C GLU A 119 1.96 -22.28 1.96
N ALA A 120 2.69 -22.49 0.87
CA ALA A 120 3.10 -21.41 -0.03
C ALA A 120 1.90 -20.73 -0.72
N ALA A 121 0.81 -21.47 -0.97
CA ALA A 121 -0.42 -20.90 -1.50
C ALA A 121 -1.13 -20.04 -0.45
N GLU A 122 -1.11 -20.43 0.82
CA GLU A 122 -1.68 -19.66 1.93
C GLU A 122 -0.89 -18.36 2.17
N ASP A 123 0.44 -18.42 2.19
CA ASP A 123 1.31 -17.25 2.32
C ASP A 123 1.19 -16.26 1.16
N ALA A 124 0.78 -16.73 -0.03
CA ALA A 124 0.52 -15.87 -1.17
C ALA A 124 -0.82 -15.13 -1.07
N ARG A 125 -1.74 -15.56 -0.20
CA ARG A 125 -3.06 -14.93 -0.11
C ARG A 125 -2.97 -13.53 0.51
N PRO A 126 -3.70 -12.54 -0.03
CA PRO A 126 -3.79 -11.23 0.60
C PRO A 126 -4.42 -11.34 1.99
N SER A 127 -3.83 -10.65 2.96
CA SER A 127 -4.38 -10.59 4.32
C SER A 127 -5.77 -9.92 4.36
N THR A 128 -6.53 -10.23 5.40
CA THR A 128 -7.85 -9.61 5.65
C THR A 128 -7.74 -8.09 5.75
N ALA A 129 -6.67 -7.57 6.36
CA ALA A 129 -6.42 -6.13 6.45
C ALA A 129 -6.29 -5.48 5.07
N THR A 130 -5.55 -6.11 4.15
CA THR A 130 -5.40 -5.62 2.77
C THR A 130 -6.74 -5.63 2.02
N ARG A 131 -7.55 -6.69 2.20
CA ARG A 131 -8.89 -6.77 1.60
C ARG A 131 -9.82 -5.69 2.14
N ASN A 132 -9.80 -5.46 3.45
CA ASN A 132 -10.60 -4.39 4.08
C ASN A 132 -10.16 -3.01 3.56
N GLY A 133 -8.85 -2.77 3.45
CA GLY A 133 -8.32 -1.54 2.86
C GLY A 133 -8.81 -1.29 1.43
N PHE A 134 -8.94 -2.35 0.62
CA PHE A 134 -9.52 -2.25 -0.72
C PHE A 134 -10.99 -1.86 -0.72
N TYR A 135 -11.80 -2.49 0.13
CA TYR A 135 -13.22 -2.15 0.22
C TYR A 135 -13.44 -0.73 0.75
N THR A 136 -12.65 -0.29 1.73
CA THR A 136 -12.66 1.10 2.20
C THR A 136 -12.29 2.05 1.06
N CYS A 137 -11.24 1.75 0.30
CA CYS A 137 -10.87 2.58 -0.85
C CYS A 137 -11.98 2.65 -1.89
N LEU A 138 -12.61 1.53 -2.26
CA LEU A 138 -13.74 1.50 -3.18
C LEU A 138 -14.91 2.37 -2.69
N ALA A 139 -15.26 2.26 -1.41
CA ALA A 139 -16.32 3.06 -0.81
C ALA A 139 -16.01 4.56 -0.89
N LEU A 140 -14.75 4.95 -0.61
CA LEU A 140 -14.30 6.34 -0.74
C LEU A 140 -14.27 6.82 -2.19
N THR A 141 -13.91 5.96 -3.15
CA THR A 141 -13.96 6.29 -4.58
C THR A 141 -15.40 6.57 -5.02
N VAL A 142 -16.36 5.73 -4.63
CA VAL A 142 -17.78 5.95 -4.93
C VAL A 142 -18.29 7.23 -4.28
N LEU A 143 -17.91 7.48 -3.02
CA LEU A 143 -18.24 8.71 -2.31
C LEU A 143 -17.68 9.95 -3.01
N ALA A 144 -16.41 9.94 -3.40
CA ALA A 144 -15.76 11.03 -4.10
C ALA A 144 -16.38 11.27 -5.48
N ALA A 145 -16.75 10.21 -6.21
CA ALA A 145 -17.45 10.32 -7.50
C ALA A 145 -18.82 10.99 -7.33
N TRP A 146 -19.58 10.61 -6.30
CA TRP A 146 -20.87 11.21 -6.01
C TRP A 146 -20.74 12.69 -5.60
N LEU A 147 -19.78 13.03 -4.74
CA LEU A 147 -19.50 14.42 -4.36
C LEU A 147 -19.04 15.27 -5.55
N GLY A 148 -18.22 14.70 -6.44
CA GLY A 148 -17.80 15.33 -7.68
C GLY A 148 -18.97 15.60 -8.62
N TRP A 149 -19.88 14.62 -8.79
CA TRP A 149 -21.12 14.81 -9.57
C TRP A 149 -22.00 15.93 -8.99
N LYS A 150 -22.07 16.02 -7.67
CA LYS A 150 -22.82 17.08 -6.97
C LYS A 150 -22.13 18.44 -6.98
N GLY A 151 -20.92 18.55 -7.53
CA GLY A 151 -20.14 19.80 -7.53
C GLY A 151 -19.71 20.23 -6.12
N ALA A 152 -19.64 19.30 -5.16
CA ALA A 152 -19.27 19.56 -3.78
C ALA A 152 -17.74 19.49 -3.53
N LEU A 153 -16.98 19.06 -4.53
CA LEU A 153 -15.52 19.09 -4.53
C LEU A 153 -15.02 20.38 -5.20
N ALA A 154 -13.91 20.91 -4.70
CA ALA A 154 -13.25 22.11 -5.19
C ALA A 154 -12.35 21.84 -6.41
#